data_AF-A0A524PTH6-F1
#
_entry.id   AF-A0A524PTH6-F1
#
_cell.length_a   1.000
_cell.length_b   1.000
_cell.length_c   1.000
_cell.angle_alpha   90.00
_cell.angle_beta   90.00
_cell.angle_gamma   90.00
#
_symmetry.space_group_name_H-M   'P 1'
#
loop_
_entity.id
_entity.type
_entity.pdbx_description
1 polymer ?
#
loop_
_entity_poly.entity_id
_entity_poly.type
_entity_poly.pdbx_seq_one_letter_code
_entity_poly.pdbx_strand_id
1 'polypeptide(L)'
;MTESEFSFSDDLKRAISIAQSIAREYSNKNISPAHLLKALLHKDIGIVPYLEKLDKDLFYLEEWSEVRIESYPKSSKTEESPRADDELLAVINEADNIRLKISGDSIDAICALASLSTPGVGFSYEQLKTFPLRGEEIINSIVENAELKQVIGLSDKDDKTPAKGQKQNAILKYCIDKSSIARQGKLDPVVARDKEIRMIAEVLGRRSKPNVILTGDTGVGKTAVINGLVQKLADNKIGGALAGTLVFELDFGSLIAGASYKGEVEDRLKNIIREIKQFEKAILFIDEIHTLLDKQGGASGAASLLKPELARGEITVIGTTSVDNYTKFIESDEAFSRSFEIIKIEEPSEIIALRMLKEIIPNYEKHHGLTVAPDVIEETIRLSKRYLKERALPDAAVDLLDRTMAVVKMVSVCSTDDLNALKNQLTELAANEKGLEEDDLISELQWFNIYLRNKISEVLFTVIENDKDVVKMETSLEIITHLEEVIGKLTDFAGQKRESIEKTDVAAVVSHKTGIPMGKLQSQERERLLNTEHYLKQRVVGQDHAIKTITEAILESRSGLSKPGQPIGSFFFLGPTGTGKTELAKTLAEFLFQDESA
;
A
#
# COMPACT_ATOMS: atom_id res chain seq x y z
N MET A 1 8.59 6.18 -53.44
CA MET A 1 9.03 6.82 -52.18
C MET A 1 10.42 7.33 -52.41
N THR A 2 10.61 8.64 -52.61
CA THR A 2 11.94 9.24 -52.51
C THR A 2 12.28 9.27 -51.02
N GLU A 3 13.45 8.74 -50.63
CA GLU A 3 13.93 8.57 -49.25
C GLU A 3 14.09 9.88 -48.44
N SER A 4 13.53 11.00 -48.90
CA SER A 4 13.87 12.35 -48.43
C SER A 4 12.97 12.92 -47.33
N GLU A 5 11.92 12.24 -46.89
CA GLU A 5 10.94 12.83 -45.95
C GLU A 5 10.75 12.07 -44.63
N PHE A 6 11.06 10.76 -44.56
CA PHE A 6 10.86 9.94 -43.35
C PHE A 6 12.08 9.07 -43.02
N SER A 7 12.40 8.97 -41.72
CA SER A 7 13.46 8.09 -41.22
C SER A 7 12.87 6.73 -40.82
N PHE A 8 13.13 5.69 -41.64
CA PHE A 8 12.64 4.32 -41.41
C PHE A 8 13.72 3.44 -40.76
N SER A 9 13.29 2.54 -39.87
CA SER A 9 14.16 1.49 -39.34
C SER A 9 14.52 0.46 -40.42
N ASP A 10 15.64 -0.25 -40.24
CA ASP A 10 16.11 -1.25 -41.22
C ASP A 10 15.15 -2.44 -41.34
N ASP A 11 14.39 -2.75 -40.30
CA ASP A 11 13.31 -3.75 -40.33
C ASP A 11 12.14 -3.29 -41.21
N LEU A 12 11.74 -2.02 -41.08
CA LEU A 12 10.64 -1.47 -41.87
C LEU A 12 11.02 -1.28 -43.35
N LYS A 13 12.27 -0.91 -43.66
CA LYS A 13 12.77 -0.88 -45.05
C LYS A 13 12.72 -2.28 -45.70
N ARG A 14 13.07 -3.32 -44.93
CA ARG A 14 12.94 -4.72 -45.37
C ARG A 14 11.48 -5.10 -45.58
N ALA A 15 10.59 -4.72 -44.65
CA ALA A 15 9.15 -4.94 -44.78
C ALA A 15 8.58 -4.30 -46.05
N ILE A 16 8.95 -3.06 -46.37
CA ILE A 16 8.50 -2.38 -47.60
C ILE A 16 9.01 -3.10 -48.86
N SER A 17 10.25 -3.59 -48.84
CA SER A 17 10.82 -4.36 -49.96
C SER A 17 10.11 -5.70 -50.15
N ILE A 18 9.72 -6.35 -49.05
CA ILE A 18 8.91 -7.58 -49.08
C ILE A 18 7.50 -7.27 -49.60
N ALA A 19 6.87 -6.18 -49.15
CA ALA A 19 5.55 -5.76 -49.62
C ALA A 19 5.53 -5.48 -51.13
N GLN A 20 6.61 -4.90 -51.68
CA GLN A 20 6.79 -4.73 -53.13
C GLN A 20 6.84 -6.07 -53.87
N SER A 21 7.52 -7.06 -53.29
CA SER A 21 7.61 -8.40 -53.85
C SER A 21 6.26 -9.13 -53.83
N ILE A 22 5.51 -9.00 -52.73
CA ILE A 22 4.15 -9.57 -52.59
C ILE A 22 3.19 -8.92 -53.60
N ALA A 23 3.19 -7.59 -53.72
CA ALA A 23 2.35 -6.90 -54.71
C ALA A 23 2.63 -7.37 -56.15
N ARG A 24 3.90 -7.69 -56.45
CA ARG A 24 4.30 -8.26 -57.74
C ARG A 24 3.77 -9.69 -57.93
N GLU A 25 3.88 -10.53 -56.90
CA GLU A 25 3.40 -11.91 -56.92
C GLU A 25 1.88 -11.99 -57.18
N TYR A 26 1.11 -11.15 -56.49
CA TYR A 26 -0.35 -11.07 -56.65
C TYR A 26 -0.80 -10.26 -57.87
N SER A 27 0.15 -9.73 -58.66
CA SER A 27 -0.10 -8.90 -59.84
C SER A 27 -0.95 -7.66 -59.54
N ASN A 28 -0.78 -7.04 -58.37
CA ASN A 28 -1.47 -5.81 -58.01
C ASN A 28 -0.75 -4.58 -58.56
N LYS A 29 -1.51 -3.53 -58.88
CA LYS A 29 -0.97 -2.31 -59.52
C LYS A 29 -0.09 -1.47 -58.56
N ASN A 30 -0.53 -1.34 -57.30
CA ASN A 30 0.08 -0.51 -56.28
C ASN A 30 0.37 -1.33 -55.02
N ILE A 31 1.26 -0.85 -54.16
CA ILE A 31 1.45 -1.37 -52.80
C ILE A 31 0.39 -0.72 -51.90
N SER A 32 -0.49 -1.54 -51.35
CA SER A 32 -1.58 -1.13 -50.45
C SER A 32 -1.36 -1.65 -49.01
N PRO A 33 -2.10 -1.15 -48.00
CA PRO A 33 -1.93 -1.51 -46.59
C PRO A 33 -1.90 -3.02 -46.28
N ALA A 34 -2.68 -3.85 -46.98
CA ALA A 34 -2.67 -5.31 -46.76
C ALA A 34 -1.34 -5.97 -47.15
N HIS A 35 -0.64 -5.45 -48.15
CA HIS A 35 0.68 -5.94 -48.56
C HIS A 35 1.73 -5.62 -47.49
N LEU A 36 1.65 -4.42 -46.90
CA LEU A 36 2.51 -4.05 -45.78
C LEU A 36 2.22 -4.92 -44.56
N LEU A 37 0.94 -5.18 -44.25
CA LEU A 37 0.56 -6.08 -43.16
C LEU A 37 1.14 -7.49 -43.36
N LYS A 38 0.93 -8.11 -44.53
CA LYS A 38 1.48 -9.44 -44.83
C LYS A 38 3.00 -9.43 -44.77
N ALA A 39 3.62 -8.36 -45.28
CA ALA A 39 5.07 -8.20 -45.20
C ALA A 39 5.55 -8.15 -43.75
N LEU A 40 4.94 -7.34 -42.87
CA LEU A 40 5.29 -7.22 -41.45
C LEU A 40 5.23 -8.55 -40.68
N LEU A 41 4.37 -9.49 -41.10
CA LEU A 41 4.27 -10.83 -40.53
C LEU A 41 5.37 -11.79 -41.00
N HIS A 42 6.22 -11.37 -41.95
CA HIS A 42 7.35 -12.18 -42.42
C HIS A 42 8.37 -12.41 -41.30
N LYS A 43 8.93 -13.62 -41.26
CA LYS A 43 9.85 -14.08 -40.19
C LYS A 43 11.09 -13.19 -40.03
N ASP A 44 11.51 -12.51 -41.09
CA ASP A 44 12.73 -11.71 -41.13
C ASP A 44 12.63 -10.31 -40.49
N ILE A 45 11.42 -9.87 -40.13
CA ILE A 45 11.18 -8.52 -39.57
C ILE A 45 11.12 -8.56 -38.03
N GLY A 46 10.86 -9.73 -37.45
CA GLY A 46 10.91 -9.91 -35.99
C GLY A 46 9.66 -9.46 -35.22
N ILE A 47 8.51 -9.25 -35.88
CA ILE A 47 7.23 -8.92 -35.22
C ILE A 47 6.54 -10.18 -34.64
N VAL A 48 6.81 -11.36 -35.19
CA VAL A 48 6.17 -12.63 -34.76
C VAL A 48 6.27 -12.88 -33.24
N PRO A 49 7.44 -12.74 -32.59
CA PRO A 49 7.55 -12.93 -31.13
C PRO A 49 6.73 -11.92 -30.32
N TYR A 50 6.52 -10.71 -30.86
CA TYR A 50 5.70 -9.69 -30.22
C TYR A 50 4.21 -10.04 -30.30
N LEU A 51 3.75 -10.58 -31.43
CA LEU A 51 2.37 -11.06 -31.58
C LEU A 51 2.08 -12.30 -30.73
N GLU A 52 3.04 -13.22 -30.59
CA GLU A 52 2.94 -14.37 -29.69
C GLU A 52 2.80 -13.94 -28.22
N LYS A 53 3.48 -12.85 -27.80
CA LYS A 53 3.34 -12.28 -26.44
C LYS A 53 1.92 -11.75 -26.17
N LEU A 54 1.24 -11.26 -27.21
CA LEU A 54 -0.14 -10.76 -27.14
C LEU A 54 -1.18 -11.87 -27.29
N ASP A 55 -0.77 -13.15 -27.34
CA ASP A 55 -1.63 -14.33 -27.52
C ASP A 55 -2.52 -14.22 -28.78
N LYS A 56 -1.95 -13.69 -29.88
CA LYS A 56 -2.66 -13.52 -31.15
C LYS A 56 -2.27 -14.60 -32.14
N ASP A 57 -3.25 -15.12 -32.86
CA ASP A 57 -3.05 -16.15 -33.87
C ASP A 57 -2.41 -15.56 -35.14
N LEU A 58 -1.15 -15.92 -35.40
CA LEU A 58 -0.40 -15.52 -36.58
C LEU A 58 -1.04 -16.03 -37.88
N PHE A 59 -1.54 -17.27 -37.89
CA PHE A 59 -2.11 -17.87 -39.09
C PHE A 59 -3.37 -17.11 -39.50
N TYR A 60 -4.20 -16.74 -38.52
CA TYR A 60 -5.39 -15.93 -38.78
C TYR A 60 -5.05 -14.54 -39.35
N LEU A 61 -4.03 -13.86 -38.80
CA LEU A 61 -3.57 -12.56 -39.29
C LEU A 61 -3.03 -12.63 -40.73
N GLU A 62 -2.30 -13.70 -41.04
CA GLU A 62 -1.80 -13.96 -42.38
C GLU A 62 -2.93 -14.17 -43.38
N GLU A 63 -3.88 -15.06 -43.09
CA GLU A 63 -5.06 -15.30 -43.94
C GLU A 63 -5.90 -14.03 -44.11
N TRP A 64 -6.09 -13.27 -43.02
CA TRP A 64 -6.85 -12.02 -43.03
C TRP A 64 -6.25 -10.99 -43.99
N SER A 65 -4.90 -10.94 -44.07
CA SER A 65 -4.18 -10.06 -44.99
C SER A 65 -4.26 -10.55 -46.44
N GLU A 66 -4.18 -11.87 -46.68
CA GLU A 66 -4.26 -12.46 -48.03
C GLU A 66 -5.62 -12.23 -48.68
N VAL A 67 -6.72 -12.47 -47.95
CA VAL A 67 -8.09 -12.24 -48.45
C VAL A 67 -8.27 -10.79 -48.94
N ARG A 68 -7.60 -9.83 -48.30
CA ARG A 68 -7.65 -8.42 -48.68
C ARG A 68 -6.73 -8.11 -49.85
N ILE A 69 -5.55 -8.72 -49.93
CA ILE A 69 -4.68 -8.61 -51.09
C ILE A 69 -5.40 -9.04 -52.37
N GLU A 70 -6.15 -10.15 -52.32
CA GLU A 70 -6.92 -10.66 -53.46
C GLU A 70 -8.04 -9.71 -53.94
N SER A 71 -8.55 -8.86 -53.04
CA SER A 71 -9.61 -7.89 -53.37
C SER A 71 -9.10 -6.65 -54.11
N TYR A 72 -7.79 -6.40 -54.12
CA TYR A 72 -7.21 -5.27 -54.83
C TYR A 72 -7.19 -5.48 -56.36
N PRO A 73 -7.27 -4.40 -57.16
CA PRO A 73 -7.29 -4.50 -58.61
C PRO A 73 -5.98 -5.10 -59.14
N LYS A 74 -6.12 -6.11 -60.01
CA LYS A 74 -5.01 -6.76 -60.70
C LYS A 74 -4.61 -5.99 -61.96
N SER A 75 -3.32 -5.88 -62.22
CA SER A 75 -2.75 -5.24 -63.41
C SER A 75 -2.21 -6.29 -64.39
N SER A 76 -2.45 -6.09 -65.68
CA SER A 76 -1.87 -6.91 -66.75
C SER A 76 -0.43 -6.53 -67.10
N LYS A 77 0.04 -5.37 -66.65
CA LYS A 77 1.43 -4.92 -66.75
C LYS A 77 2.02 -4.82 -65.35
N THR A 78 2.90 -5.76 -65.01
CA THR A 78 3.61 -5.77 -63.73
C THR A 78 4.76 -4.77 -63.82
N GLU A 79 4.68 -3.67 -63.08
CA GLU A 79 5.80 -2.74 -62.97
C GLU A 79 6.91 -3.34 -62.11
N GLU A 80 8.19 -3.13 -62.47
CA GLU A 80 9.32 -3.63 -61.69
C GLU A 80 9.40 -3.01 -60.28
N SER A 81 8.80 -1.85 -60.04
CA SER A 81 8.70 -1.25 -58.71
C SER A 81 7.31 -0.66 -58.49
N PRO A 82 6.34 -1.44 -57.99
CA PRO A 82 4.99 -0.93 -57.74
C PRO A 82 5.06 0.24 -56.76
N ARG A 83 4.30 1.30 -57.04
CA ARG A 83 4.27 2.50 -56.19
C ARG A 83 3.32 2.31 -55.00
N ALA A 84 3.62 2.98 -53.89
CA ALA A 84 2.72 3.05 -52.75
C ALA A 84 1.42 3.77 -53.13
N ASP A 85 0.29 3.23 -52.67
CA ASP A 85 -1.02 3.85 -52.83
C ASP A 85 -1.25 4.99 -51.81
N ASP A 86 -2.24 5.84 -52.05
CA ASP A 86 -2.56 6.98 -51.18
C ASP A 86 -2.91 6.51 -49.74
N GLU A 87 -3.60 5.36 -49.62
CA GLU A 87 -3.91 4.73 -48.33
C GLU A 87 -2.65 4.28 -47.57
N LEU A 88 -1.64 3.78 -48.28
CA LEU A 88 -0.38 3.36 -47.66
C LEU A 88 0.45 4.56 -47.18
N LEU A 89 0.39 5.68 -47.91
CA LEU A 89 1.01 6.93 -47.48
C LEU A 89 0.34 7.48 -46.21
N ALA A 90 -0.99 7.36 -46.10
CA ALA A 90 -1.72 7.71 -44.88
C ALA A 90 -1.28 6.85 -43.68
N VAL A 91 -1.06 5.54 -43.88
CA VAL A 91 -0.53 4.63 -42.84
C VAL A 91 0.86 5.06 -42.38
N ILE A 92 1.76 5.40 -43.31
CA ILE A 92 3.12 5.86 -42.97
C ILE A 92 3.09 7.17 -42.19
N ASN A 93 2.23 8.12 -42.58
CA ASN A 93 2.08 9.39 -41.86
C ASN A 93 1.56 9.17 -40.42
N GLU A 94 0.61 8.25 -40.24
CA GLU A 94 0.12 7.95 -38.88
C GLU A 94 1.17 7.18 -38.07
N ALA A 95 1.96 6.30 -38.69
CA ALA A 95 3.10 5.66 -38.03
C ALA A 95 4.12 6.69 -37.54
N ASP A 96 4.33 7.78 -38.29
CA ASP A 96 5.18 8.89 -37.88
C ASP A 96 4.61 9.67 -36.69
N ASN A 97 3.30 9.91 -36.67
CA ASN A 97 2.61 10.50 -35.52
C ASN A 97 2.73 9.64 -34.27
N ILE A 98 2.60 8.32 -34.41
CA ILE A 98 2.75 7.36 -33.30
C ILE A 98 4.20 7.36 -32.79
N ARG A 99 5.19 7.39 -33.69
CA ARG A 99 6.61 7.55 -33.31
C ARG A 99 6.81 8.81 -32.47
N LEU A 100 6.24 9.95 -32.86
CA LEU A 100 6.34 11.20 -32.10
C LEU A 100 5.72 11.09 -30.70
N LYS A 101 4.57 10.40 -30.57
CA LYS A 101 3.92 10.14 -29.27
C LYS A 101 4.80 9.29 -28.34
N ILE A 102 5.58 8.36 -28.90
CA ILE A 102 6.41 7.41 -28.15
C ILE A 102 7.86 7.92 -28.01
N SER A 103 8.19 9.10 -28.56
CA SER A 103 9.54 9.68 -28.58
C SER A 103 10.60 8.78 -29.22
N GLY A 104 10.25 8.07 -30.31
CA GLY A 104 11.18 7.21 -31.05
C GLY A 104 12.01 7.96 -32.11
N ASP A 105 13.24 7.51 -32.36
CA ASP A 105 14.16 8.12 -33.34
C ASP A 105 13.77 7.84 -34.80
N SER A 106 13.25 6.64 -35.09
CA SER A 106 12.82 6.19 -36.42
C SER A 106 11.43 5.57 -36.40
N ILE A 107 10.78 5.50 -37.57
CA ILE A 107 9.54 4.75 -37.72
C ILE A 107 9.87 3.26 -37.72
N ASP A 108 9.44 2.57 -36.66
CA ASP A 108 9.67 1.14 -36.48
C ASP A 108 8.53 0.29 -37.04
N ALA A 109 8.82 -0.99 -37.27
CA ALA A 109 7.86 -1.97 -37.79
C ALA A 109 6.63 -2.13 -36.86
N ILE A 110 6.79 -1.93 -35.54
CA ILE A 110 5.68 -1.95 -34.57
C ILE A 110 4.80 -0.68 -34.69
N CYS A 111 5.40 0.49 -34.96
CA CYS A 111 4.64 1.72 -35.22
C CYS A 111 3.79 1.57 -36.50
N ALA A 112 4.35 0.94 -37.53
CA ALA A 112 3.61 0.58 -38.74
C ALA A 112 2.45 -0.38 -38.43
N LEU A 113 2.65 -1.41 -37.61
CA LEU A 113 1.56 -2.31 -37.20
C LEU A 113 0.46 -1.59 -36.41
N ALA A 114 0.82 -0.66 -35.52
CA ALA A 114 -0.12 0.15 -34.76
C ALA A 114 -0.97 1.05 -35.69
N SER A 115 -0.32 1.67 -36.69
CA SER A 115 -1.01 2.52 -37.68
C SER A 115 -1.99 1.72 -38.55
N LEU A 116 -1.64 0.48 -38.93
CA LEU A 116 -2.55 -0.43 -39.65
C LEU A 116 -3.75 -0.84 -38.79
N SER A 117 -3.57 -0.91 -37.48
CA SER A 117 -4.62 -1.28 -36.51
C SER A 117 -5.51 -0.11 -36.09
N THR A 118 -5.28 1.10 -36.65
CA THR A 118 -6.04 2.31 -36.32
C THR A 118 -7.22 2.49 -37.29
N PRO A 119 -8.46 2.62 -36.80
CA PRO A 119 -9.63 2.75 -37.67
C PRO A 119 -9.59 3.97 -38.58
N GLY A 120 -9.82 3.75 -39.87
CA GLY A 120 -9.96 4.82 -40.86
C GLY A 120 -8.65 5.31 -41.49
N VAL A 121 -7.52 4.68 -41.18
CA VAL A 121 -6.21 5.00 -41.80
C VAL A 121 -5.89 4.00 -42.90
N GLY A 122 -5.52 2.76 -42.54
CA GLY A 122 -5.19 1.70 -43.51
C GLY A 122 -6.36 0.77 -43.85
N PHE A 123 -7.29 0.60 -42.92
CA PHE A 123 -8.48 -0.25 -43.09
C PHE A 123 -9.72 0.45 -42.55
N SER A 124 -10.86 0.15 -43.16
CA SER A 124 -12.15 0.71 -42.73
C SER A 124 -12.60 0.15 -41.38
N TYR A 125 -13.48 0.87 -40.69
CA TYR A 125 -14.05 0.42 -39.41
C TYR A 125 -14.72 -0.95 -39.52
N GLU A 126 -15.39 -1.25 -40.63
CA GLU A 126 -16.03 -2.54 -40.86
C GLU A 126 -15.01 -3.66 -41.03
N GLN A 127 -13.89 -3.40 -41.71
CA GLN A 127 -12.83 -4.37 -41.91
C GLN A 127 -12.11 -4.73 -40.60
N LEU A 128 -11.94 -3.77 -39.69
CA LEU A 128 -11.26 -3.99 -38.41
C LEU A 128 -12.11 -4.73 -37.38
N LYS A 129 -13.43 -4.88 -37.58
CA LYS A 129 -14.28 -5.69 -36.67
C LYS A 129 -13.82 -7.15 -36.59
N THR A 130 -13.24 -7.68 -37.66
CA THR A 130 -12.70 -9.05 -37.73
C THR A 130 -11.20 -9.08 -37.50
N PHE A 131 -10.55 -7.95 -37.23
CA PHE A 131 -9.12 -7.89 -36.98
C PHE A 131 -8.83 -8.10 -35.49
N PRO A 132 -7.91 -9.00 -35.11
CA PRO A 132 -7.72 -9.40 -33.70
C PRO A 132 -6.89 -8.40 -32.88
N LEU A 133 -6.36 -7.34 -33.51
CA LEU A 133 -5.49 -6.33 -32.90
C LEU A 133 -6.17 -4.96 -32.90
N ARG A 134 -5.97 -4.22 -31.80
CA ARG A 134 -6.38 -2.81 -31.70
C ARG A 134 -5.15 -1.92 -31.60
N GLY A 135 -5.17 -0.77 -32.28
CA GLY A 135 -4.06 0.20 -32.21
C GLY A 135 -3.71 0.64 -30.79
N GLU A 136 -4.72 0.86 -29.94
CA GLU A 136 -4.53 1.25 -28.53
C GLU A 136 -3.82 0.17 -27.69
N GLU A 137 -4.13 -1.11 -27.91
CA GLU A 137 -3.51 -2.25 -27.22
C GLU A 137 -2.01 -2.31 -27.55
N ILE A 138 -1.67 -2.08 -28.82
CA ILE A 138 -0.28 -2.05 -29.29
C ILE A 138 0.45 -0.85 -28.69
N ILE A 139 -0.13 0.35 -28.73
CA ILE A 139 0.51 1.58 -28.20
C ILE A 139 0.78 1.45 -26.69
N ASN A 140 -0.19 0.98 -25.90
CA ASN A 140 -0.02 0.80 -24.46
C ASN A 140 1.11 -0.19 -24.15
N SER A 141 1.18 -1.31 -24.88
CA SER A 141 2.27 -2.27 -24.71
C SER A 141 3.64 -1.68 -25.10
N ILE A 142 3.70 -0.78 -26.09
CA ILE A 142 4.96 -0.14 -26.47
C ILE A 142 5.39 0.85 -25.38
N VAL A 143 4.47 1.64 -24.82
CA VAL A 143 4.77 2.56 -23.71
C VAL A 143 5.30 1.79 -22.50
N GLU A 144 4.65 0.69 -22.12
CA GLU A 144 5.15 -0.20 -21.06
C GLU A 144 6.57 -0.71 -21.36
N ASN A 145 6.82 -1.18 -22.60
CA ASN A 145 8.14 -1.69 -22.99
C ASN A 145 9.20 -0.58 -23.18
N ALA A 146 8.81 0.65 -23.53
CA ALA A 146 9.71 1.79 -23.73
C ALA A 146 10.14 2.40 -22.38
N GLU A 147 9.21 2.49 -21.42
CA GLU A 147 9.54 2.78 -20.02
C GLU A 147 10.46 1.69 -19.46
N LEU A 148 10.23 0.42 -19.79
CA LEU A 148 11.12 -0.70 -19.46
C LEU A 148 12.52 -0.57 -20.10
N LYS A 149 12.66 -0.13 -21.36
CA LYS A 149 13.97 0.03 -22.01
C LYS A 149 14.78 1.20 -21.45
N GLN A 150 14.13 2.34 -21.17
CA GLN A 150 14.81 3.48 -20.53
C GLN A 150 15.25 3.16 -19.08
N VAL A 151 14.55 2.27 -18.39
CA VAL A 151 14.95 1.75 -17.06
C VAL A 151 16.21 0.87 -17.13
N ILE A 152 16.55 0.29 -18.29
CA ILE A 152 17.59 -0.74 -18.40
C ILE A 152 18.94 -0.24 -18.92
N GLY A 153 19.04 0.94 -19.55
CA GLY A 153 20.34 1.55 -19.88
C GLY A 153 21.29 0.63 -20.68
N LEU A 154 20.77 -0.16 -21.62
CA LEU A 154 21.60 -0.93 -22.54
C LEU A 154 21.94 -0.04 -23.74
N SER A 155 23.17 0.45 -23.79
CA SER A 155 23.76 1.00 -25.00
C SER A 155 24.02 -0.13 -26.01
N ASP A 156 23.55 0.06 -27.24
CA ASP A 156 23.83 -0.78 -28.41
C ASP A 156 25.33 -0.94 -28.62
N LYS A 157 25.89 -2.10 -28.26
CA LYS A 157 27.13 -2.60 -28.87
C LYS A 157 27.11 -4.12 -29.02
N ASP A 158 27.32 -4.47 -30.29
CA ASP A 158 27.81 -5.73 -30.83
C ASP A 158 26.88 -6.95 -30.79
N ASP A 159 26.10 -6.97 -31.85
CA ASP A 159 25.39 -8.06 -32.47
C ASP A 159 26.31 -9.26 -32.79
N LYS A 160 26.27 -10.28 -31.94
CA LYS A 160 26.57 -11.67 -32.31
C LYS A 160 25.61 -12.63 -31.60
N THR A 161 24.49 -12.87 -32.29
CA THR A 161 23.61 -14.07 -32.20
C THR A 161 23.38 -14.66 -30.80
N PRO A 162 22.21 -14.43 -30.17
CA PRO A 162 21.77 -15.28 -29.08
C PRO A 162 21.02 -16.49 -29.64
N ALA A 163 21.52 -17.66 -29.25
CA ALA A 163 20.85 -18.94 -29.43
C ALA A 163 19.48 -18.95 -28.71
N LYS A 164 18.48 -19.49 -29.41
CA LYS A 164 17.20 -20.08 -28.97
C LYS A 164 16.86 -19.97 -27.46
N GLY A 165 15.79 -19.23 -27.17
CA GLY A 165 14.94 -19.41 -25.99
C GLY A 165 15.33 -18.57 -24.76
N GLN A 166 15.06 -17.26 -24.78
CA GLN A 166 15.14 -16.47 -23.55
C GLN A 166 13.90 -16.70 -22.68
N LYS A 167 14.16 -17.46 -21.60
CA LYS A 167 13.33 -17.65 -20.42
C LYS A 167 12.78 -16.31 -19.93
N GLN A 168 11.50 -16.28 -19.59
CA GLN A 168 10.91 -15.22 -18.77
C GLN A 168 11.75 -15.03 -17.49
N ASN A 169 12.23 -13.81 -17.23
CA ASN A 169 13.02 -13.49 -16.05
C ASN A 169 12.14 -13.59 -14.80
N ALA A 170 12.42 -14.55 -13.91
CA ALA A 170 11.68 -14.73 -12.66
C ALA A 170 11.82 -13.51 -11.73
N ILE A 171 12.97 -12.82 -11.76
CA ILE A 171 13.18 -11.58 -11.00
C ILE A 171 12.16 -10.50 -11.40
N LEU A 172 11.87 -10.32 -12.68
CA LEU A 172 10.94 -9.28 -13.14
C LEU A 172 9.50 -9.55 -12.69
N LYS A 173 9.14 -10.82 -12.45
CA LYS A 173 7.78 -11.22 -12.08
C LYS A 173 7.55 -11.26 -10.57
N TYR A 174 8.57 -11.64 -9.80
CA TYR A 174 8.44 -11.92 -8.37
C TYR A 174 9.29 -11.03 -7.47
N CYS A 175 10.10 -10.13 -8.03
CA CYS A 175 10.92 -9.21 -7.26
C CYS A 175 10.71 -7.76 -7.70
N ILE A 176 10.78 -6.86 -6.73
CA ILE A 176 10.73 -5.41 -6.92
C ILE A 176 12.16 -4.87 -6.84
N ASP A 177 12.63 -4.20 -7.89
CA ASP A 177 13.94 -3.54 -7.89
C ASP A 177 13.88 -2.24 -7.07
N LYS A 178 14.30 -2.33 -5.80
CA LYS A 178 14.37 -1.16 -4.90
C LYS A 178 15.45 -0.18 -5.32
N SER A 179 16.54 -0.64 -5.92
CA SER A 179 17.62 0.23 -6.39
C SER A 179 17.16 1.15 -7.51
N SER A 180 16.31 0.66 -8.42
CA SER A 180 15.68 1.49 -9.46
C SER A 180 14.73 2.53 -8.86
N ILE A 181 13.87 2.13 -7.91
CA ILE A 181 12.94 3.04 -7.22
C ILE A 181 13.70 4.15 -6.47
N ALA A 182 14.82 3.80 -5.84
CA ALA A 182 15.69 4.75 -5.16
C ALA A 182 16.29 5.79 -6.12
N ARG A 183 16.78 5.37 -7.29
CA ARG A 183 17.33 6.27 -8.32
C ARG A 183 16.28 7.22 -8.90
N GLN A 184 15.01 6.80 -8.93
CA GLN A 184 13.88 7.64 -9.34
C GLN A 184 13.44 8.64 -8.26
N GLY A 185 14.02 8.58 -7.05
CA GLY A 185 13.66 9.46 -5.94
C GLY A 185 12.27 9.20 -5.34
N LYS A 186 11.71 8.00 -5.55
CA LYS A 186 10.37 7.61 -5.07
C LYS A 186 10.37 6.97 -3.68
N LEU A 187 11.54 6.76 -3.07
CA LEU A 187 11.64 6.24 -1.70
C LEU A 187 11.51 7.37 -0.69
N ASP A 188 10.76 7.12 0.39
CA ASP A 188 10.66 8.07 1.50
C ASP A 188 12.02 8.30 2.18
N PRO A 189 12.34 9.55 2.54
CA PRO A 189 13.59 9.85 3.22
C PRO A 189 13.61 9.23 4.62
N VAL A 190 14.75 8.62 4.96
CA VAL A 190 14.94 8.03 6.28
C VAL A 190 15.60 9.01 7.23
N VAL A 191 14.98 9.19 8.39
CA VAL A 191 15.41 10.17 9.39
C VAL A 191 15.91 9.44 10.63
N ALA A 192 17.05 9.88 11.17
CA ALA A 192 17.56 9.47 12.48
C ALA A 192 17.75 7.94 12.69
N ARG A 193 18.04 7.19 11.62
CA ARG A 193 18.40 5.75 11.66
C ARG A 193 19.79 5.46 11.11
N ASP A 194 20.70 6.43 11.18
CA ASP A 194 22.05 6.31 10.64
C ASP A 194 22.89 5.23 11.33
N LYS A 195 22.66 5.01 12.63
CA LYS A 195 23.37 3.99 13.40
C LYS A 195 23.03 2.59 12.87
N GLU A 196 21.75 2.31 12.68
CA GLU A 196 21.24 1.04 12.18
C GLU A 196 21.69 0.80 10.74
N ILE A 197 21.56 1.80 9.87
CA ILE A 197 22.02 1.71 8.47
C ILE A 197 23.53 1.43 8.41
N ARG A 198 24.33 2.11 9.24
CA ARG A 198 25.77 1.86 9.33
C ARG A 198 26.07 0.43 9.80
N MET A 199 25.38 -0.05 10.83
CA MET A 199 25.56 -1.43 11.31
C MET A 199 25.21 -2.47 10.23
N ILE A 200 24.13 -2.24 9.47
CA ILE A 200 23.75 -3.12 8.36
C ILE A 200 24.87 -3.12 7.29
N ALA A 201 25.38 -1.95 6.91
CA ALA A 201 26.47 -1.85 5.94
C ALA A 201 27.76 -2.51 6.44
N GLU A 202 28.10 -2.39 7.73
CA GLU A 202 29.24 -3.07 8.35
C GLU A 202 29.11 -4.59 8.27
N VAL A 203 27.92 -5.14 8.50
CA VAL A 203 27.67 -6.59 8.39
C VAL A 203 27.72 -7.05 6.93
N LEU A 204 27.05 -6.36 6.02
CA LEU A 204 27.04 -6.69 4.59
C LEU A 204 28.46 -6.64 3.98
N GLY A 205 29.35 -5.81 4.52
CA GLY A 205 30.75 -5.72 4.10
C GLY A 205 31.65 -6.86 4.58
N ARG A 206 31.15 -7.77 5.42
CA ARG A 206 31.96 -8.90 5.94
C ARG A 206 32.16 -9.97 4.88
N ARG A 207 33.35 -10.58 4.88
CA ARG A 207 33.65 -11.76 4.05
C ARG A 207 32.89 -13.01 4.47
N SER A 208 32.61 -13.15 5.77
CA SER A 208 31.87 -14.28 6.34
C SER A 208 30.60 -13.78 7.02
N LYS A 209 29.48 -14.44 6.73
CA LYS A 209 28.13 -14.10 7.20
C LYS A 209 27.68 -12.67 6.84
N PRO A 210 27.59 -12.35 5.54
CA PRO A 210 27.09 -11.03 5.10
C PRO A 210 25.57 -10.87 5.29
N ASN A 211 24.85 -11.85 5.85
CA ASN A 211 23.41 -11.79 5.95
C ASN A 211 22.94 -11.12 7.24
N VAL A 212 21.88 -10.31 7.15
CA VAL A 212 21.35 -9.52 8.25
C VAL A 212 19.89 -9.87 8.51
N ILE A 213 19.50 -10.02 9.78
CA ILE A 213 18.10 -10.02 10.20
C ILE A 213 17.85 -8.80 11.08
N LEU A 214 16.90 -7.97 10.67
CA LEU A 214 16.37 -6.87 11.46
C LEU A 214 15.23 -7.37 12.34
N THR A 215 15.45 -7.32 13.65
CA THR A 215 14.45 -7.66 14.67
C THR A 215 13.95 -6.39 15.34
N GLY A 216 12.69 -6.39 15.80
CA GLY A 216 12.09 -5.25 16.49
C GLY A 216 10.58 -5.40 16.58
N ASP A 217 9.90 -4.47 17.21
CA ASP A 217 8.44 -4.50 17.28
C ASP A 217 7.83 -4.10 15.93
N THR A 218 6.55 -4.39 15.73
CA THR A 218 5.84 -3.97 14.51
C THR A 218 5.65 -2.45 14.54
N GLY A 219 5.96 -1.78 13.44
CA GLY A 219 5.81 -0.32 13.33
C GLY A 219 7.05 0.52 13.69
N VAL A 220 8.17 -0.07 14.13
CA VAL A 220 9.41 0.69 14.45
C VAL A 220 10.14 1.29 13.23
N GLY A 221 9.67 0.97 12.01
CA GLY A 221 10.25 1.46 10.75
C GLY A 221 11.36 0.56 10.17
N LYS A 222 11.26 -0.78 10.27
CA LYS A 222 12.28 -1.70 9.73
C LYS A 222 12.44 -1.56 8.21
N THR A 223 11.32 -1.52 7.48
CA THR A 223 11.30 -1.30 6.04
C THR A 223 11.85 0.07 5.67
N ALA A 224 11.57 1.10 6.49
CA ALA A 224 12.17 2.42 6.32
C ALA A 224 13.69 2.35 6.44
N VAL A 225 14.26 1.71 7.46
CA VAL A 225 15.72 1.54 7.59
C VAL A 225 16.35 0.91 6.34
N ILE A 226 15.69 -0.08 5.74
CA ILE A 226 16.15 -0.72 4.51
C ILE A 226 16.06 0.23 3.32
N ASN A 227 14.95 0.95 3.15
CA ASN A 227 14.82 1.95 2.09
C ASN A 227 15.94 3.02 2.19
N GLY A 228 16.31 3.43 3.41
CA GLY A 228 17.42 4.36 3.64
C GLY A 228 18.78 3.78 3.31
N LEU A 229 18.99 2.49 3.56
CA LEU A 229 20.19 1.77 3.09
C LEU A 229 20.23 1.76 1.55
N VAL A 230 19.13 1.39 0.89
CA VAL A 230 19.04 1.35 -0.58
C VAL A 230 19.30 2.73 -1.18
N GLN A 231 18.75 3.79 -0.60
CA GLN A 231 19.00 5.17 -1.04
C GLN A 231 20.47 5.53 -0.92
N LYS A 232 21.13 5.19 0.19
CA LYS A 232 22.58 5.44 0.35
C LYS A 232 23.46 4.59 -0.59
N LEU A 233 23.02 3.38 -0.94
CA LEU A 233 23.69 2.54 -1.93
C LEU A 233 23.52 3.13 -3.34
N ALA A 234 22.32 3.60 -3.70
CA ALA A 234 22.02 4.24 -4.98
C ALA A 234 22.80 5.56 -5.16
N ASP A 235 22.93 6.35 -4.09
CA ASP A 235 23.70 7.59 -4.06
C ASP A 235 25.23 7.37 -4.04
N ASN A 236 25.72 6.13 -4.04
CA ASN A 236 27.13 5.78 -3.84
C ASN A 236 27.77 6.38 -2.56
N LYS A 237 26.95 6.64 -1.53
CA LYS A 237 27.42 7.16 -0.23
C LYS A 237 28.05 6.09 0.65
N ILE A 238 27.82 4.81 0.33
CA ILE A 238 28.44 3.66 0.99
C ILE A 238 29.57 3.15 0.10
N GLY A 239 30.81 3.47 0.47
CA GLY A 239 32.01 3.06 -0.26
C GLY A 239 32.46 1.62 0.01
N GLY A 240 33.48 1.17 -0.73
CA GLY A 240 34.14 -0.12 -0.52
C GLY A 240 33.45 -1.29 -1.25
N ALA A 241 33.32 -2.43 -0.57
CA ALA A 241 32.80 -3.68 -1.16
C ALA A 241 31.35 -3.56 -1.66
N LEU A 242 30.56 -2.63 -1.09
CA LEU A 242 29.12 -2.48 -1.35
C LEU A 242 28.79 -1.46 -2.46
N ALA A 243 29.80 -0.85 -3.09
CA ALA A 243 29.57 0.05 -4.21
C ALA A 243 29.02 -0.72 -5.41
N GLY A 244 27.96 -0.19 -6.02
CA GLY A 244 27.28 -0.78 -7.17
C GLY A 244 26.36 -1.97 -6.84
N THR A 245 26.07 -2.23 -5.57
CA THR A 245 25.18 -3.32 -5.16
C THR A 245 23.73 -3.04 -5.51
N LEU A 246 23.06 -4.01 -6.13
CA LEU A 246 21.62 -3.96 -6.42
C LEU A 246 20.82 -4.59 -5.29
N VAL A 247 19.64 -4.06 -5.00
CA VAL A 247 18.74 -4.57 -3.95
C VAL A 247 17.39 -4.93 -4.56
N PHE A 248 17.03 -6.21 -4.44
CA PHE A 248 15.78 -6.77 -4.91
C PHE A 248 14.90 -7.18 -3.73
N GLU A 249 13.69 -6.66 -3.63
CA GLU A 249 12.69 -7.09 -2.65
C GLU A 249 11.90 -8.26 -3.21
N LEU A 250 11.75 -9.33 -2.43
CA LEU A 250 10.90 -10.46 -2.78
C LEU A 250 9.44 -10.10 -2.50
N ASP A 251 8.59 -10.09 -3.53
CA ASP A 251 7.15 -9.97 -3.35
C ASP A 251 6.53 -11.36 -3.09
N PHE A 252 6.27 -11.61 -1.81
CA PHE A 252 5.67 -12.87 -1.36
C PHE A 252 4.25 -13.08 -1.92
N GLY A 253 3.49 -12.00 -2.12
CA GLY A 253 2.13 -12.07 -2.67
C GLY A 253 2.15 -12.62 -4.09
N SER A 254 3.02 -12.07 -4.94
CA SER A 254 3.22 -12.56 -6.31
C SER A 254 3.81 -13.97 -6.37
N LEU A 255 4.62 -14.36 -5.39
CA LEU A 255 5.22 -15.70 -5.32
C LEU A 255 4.17 -16.79 -5.09
N ILE A 256 3.21 -16.54 -4.19
CA ILE A 256 2.09 -17.46 -3.89
C ILE A 256 0.98 -17.37 -4.94
N ALA A 257 0.74 -16.19 -5.51
CA ALA A 257 -0.32 -15.98 -6.47
C ALA A 257 -0.21 -16.96 -7.66
N GLY A 258 -1.28 -17.71 -7.90
CA GLY A 258 -1.36 -18.69 -8.98
C GLY A 258 -0.53 -19.96 -8.78
N ALA A 259 0.03 -20.21 -7.58
CA ALA A 259 0.64 -21.50 -7.26
C ALA A 259 -0.45 -22.50 -6.86
N SER A 260 -0.56 -23.62 -7.59
CA SER A 260 -1.57 -24.66 -7.28
C SER A 260 -1.07 -25.67 -6.25
N TYR A 261 0.26 -25.84 -6.15
CA TYR A 261 0.91 -26.79 -5.24
C TYR A 261 2.18 -26.20 -4.64
N LYS A 262 2.56 -26.67 -3.43
CA LYS A 262 3.71 -26.17 -2.66
C LYS A 262 5.04 -26.21 -3.41
N GLY A 263 5.28 -27.26 -4.20
CA GLY A 263 6.52 -27.42 -4.98
C GLY A 263 6.71 -26.35 -6.05
N GLU A 264 5.64 -25.72 -6.52
CA GLU A 264 5.73 -24.65 -7.52
C GLU A 264 6.33 -23.36 -6.92
N VAL A 265 6.00 -23.05 -5.67
CA VAL A 265 6.58 -21.92 -4.92
C VAL A 265 8.09 -22.14 -4.72
N GLU A 266 8.49 -23.36 -4.40
CA GLU A 266 9.89 -23.76 -4.29
C GLU A 266 10.64 -23.63 -5.62
N ASP A 267 10.05 -24.07 -6.73
CA ASP A 267 10.66 -23.93 -8.06
C ASP A 267 10.78 -22.47 -8.50
N ARG A 268 9.78 -21.63 -8.19
CA ARG A 268 9.83 -20.18 -8.42
C ARG A 268 10.97 -19.54 -7.64
N LEU A 269 11.08 -19.83 -6.34
CA LEU A 269 12.17 -19.31 -5.51
C LEU A 269 13.54 -19.79 -5.98
N LYS A 270 13.66 -21.05 -6.40
CA LYS A 270 14.90 -21.60 -6.96
C LYS A 270 15.33 -20.87 -8.24
N ASN A 271 14.38 -20.51 -9.10
CA ASN A 271 14.67 -19.71 -10.30
C ASN A 271 15.15 -18.30 -9.94
N ILE A 272 14.50 -17.63 -8.97
CA ILE A 272 14.92 -16.31 -8.46
C ILE A 272 16.35 -16.37 -7.92
N ILE A 273 16.64 -17.34 -7.05
CA ILE A 273 17.98 -17.61 -6.49
C ILE A 273 19.02 -17.78 -7.62
N ARG A 274 18.70 -18.54 -8.66
CA ARG A 274 19.62 -18.77 -9.78
C ARG A 274 19.90 -17.49 -10.59
N GLU A 275 18.90 -16.64 -10.77
CA GLU A 275 19.05 -15.37 -11.48
C GLU A 275 19.83 -14.35 -10.64
N ILE A 276 19.56 -14.26 -9.33
CA ILE A 276 20.28 -13.34 -8.42
C ILE A 276 21.78 -13.66 -8.38
N LYS A 277 22.16 -14.93 -8.45
CA LYS A 277 23.57 -15.37 -8.52
C LYS A 277 24.31 -14.90 -9.77
N GLN A 278 23.62 -14.47 -10.82
CA GLN A 278 24.27 -13.96 -12.03
C GLN A 278 24.79 -12.53 -11.85
N PHE A 279 24.28 -11.83 -10.83
CA PHE A 279 24.76 -10.49 -10.48
C PHE A 279 25.96 -10.60 -9.55
N GLU A 280 27.05 -9.88 -9.86
CA GLU A 280 28.26 -9.88 -9.03
C GLU A 280 28.01 -9.34 -7.61
N LYS A 281 27.06 -8.41 -7.46
CA LYS A 281 26.70 -7.78 -6.19
C LYS A 281 25.19 -7.52 -6.12
N ALA A 282 24.44 -8.51 -5.62
CA ALA A 282 23.02 -8.37 -5.37
C ALA A 282 22.67 -8.76 -3.92
N ILE A 283 21.73 -8.00 -3.35
CA ILE A 283 21.12 -8.26 -2.06
C ILE A 283 19.66 -8.61 -2.30
N LEU A 284 19.23 -9.74 -1.73
CA LEU A 284 17.83 -10.12 -1.66
C LEU A 284 17.24 -9.64 -0.34
N PHE A 285 16.29 -8.72 -0.42
CA PHE A 285 15.48 -8.29 0.71
C PHE A 285 14.21 -9.14 0.80
N ILE A 286 13.96 -9.72 1.98
CA ILE A 286 12.77 -10.51 2.27
C ILE A 286 12.07 -9.87 3.47
N ASP A 287 10.92 -9.23 3.21
CA ASP A 287 10.07 -8.78 4.30
C ASP A 287 9.43 -9.99 4.99
N GLU A 288 9.28 -9.92 6.31
CA GLU A 288 8.72 -11.01 7.13
C GLU A 288 9.33 -12.39 6.84
N ILE A 289 10.66 -12.51 6.89
CA ILE A 289 11.41 -13.73 6.50
C ILE A 289 10.97 -15.01 7.22
N HIS A 290 10.34 -14.88 8.39
CA HIS A 290 9.76 -16.01 9.14
C HIS A 290 8.64 -16.74 8.37
N THR A 291 7.96 -16.07 7.44
CA THR A 291 6.92 -16.67 6.58
C THR A 291 7.45 -17.81 5.71
N LEU A 292 8.74 -17.78 5.34
CA LEU A 292 9.42 -18.85 4.60
C LEU A 292 9.79 -20.06 5.47
N LEU A 293 9.84 -19.87 6.78
CA LEU A 293 10.15 -20.90 7.78
C LEU A 293 8.90 -21.50 8.42
N ASP A 294 7.75 -20.86 8.26
CA ASP A 294 6.51 -21.35 8.81
C ASP A 294 6.09 -22.67 8.14
N LYS A 295 6.01 -23.72 8.96
CA LYS A 295 5.64 -25.07 8.52
C LYS A 295 4.19 -25.13 8.04
N GLN A 296 3.32 -24.25 8.53
CA GLN A 296 1.91 -24.19 8.13
C GLN A 296 1.63 -23.17 7.01
N GLY A 297 2.61 -22.32 6.67
CA GLY A 297 2.47 -21.30 5.64
C GLY A 297 2.48 -21.85 4.20
N GLY A 298 2.00 -21.02 3.26
CA GLY A 298 1.96 -21.32 1.83
C GLY A 298 3.32 -21.57 1.17
N ALA A 299 4.40 -21.13 1.81
CA ALA A 299 5.78 -21.32 1.37
C ALA A 299 6.57 -22.33 2.22
N SER A 300 5.86 -23.20 2.96
CA SER A 300 6.46 -24.28 3.76
C SER A 300 7.39 -25.14 2.89
N GLY A 301 8.69 -25.10 3.20
CA GLY A 301 9.77 -25.79 2.48
C GLY A 301 10.78 -24.87 1.78
N ALA A 302 10.42 -23.61 1.51
CA ALA A 302 11.29 -22.60 0.90
C ALA A 302 12.60 -22.36 1.69
N ALA A 303 12.55 -22.39 3.02
CA ALA A 303 13.73 -22.23 3.85
C ALA A 303 14.80 -23.32 3.62
N SER A 304 14.40 -24.54 3.21
CA SER A 304 15.35 -25.61 2.91
C SER A 304 16.21 -25.31 1.69
N LEU A 305 15.71 -24.51 0.74
CA LEU A 305 16.43 -24.05 -0.44
C LEU A 305 17.43 -22.93 -0.10
N LEU A 306 17.09 -22.05 0.85
CA LEU A 306 17.94 -20.91 1.21
C LEU A 306 19.15 -21.32 2.07
N LYS A 307 18.98 -22.28 2.99
CA LYS A 307 20.06 -22.75 3.89
C LYS A 307 21.39 -23.05 3.19
N PRO A 308 21.44 -23.91 2.15
CA PRO A 308 22.71 -24.22 1.48
C PRO A 308 23.32 -23.00 0.78
N GLU A 309 22.50 -22.11 0.24
CA GLU A 309 22.96 -20.90 -0.46
C GLU A 309 23.55 -19.86 0.48
N LEU A 310 22.91 -19.69 1.64
CA LEU A 310 23.40 -18.83 2.72
C LEU A 310 24.70 -19.36 3.34
N ALA A 311 24.81 -20.68 3.52
CA ALA A 311 26.00 -21.30 4.08
C ALA A 311 27.23 -21.20 3.14
N ARG A 312 27.01 -21.29 1.82
CA ARG A 312 28.06 -21.08 0.81
C ARG A 312 28.45 -19.61 0.64
N GLY A 313 27.59 -18.68 1.07
CA GLY A 313 27.82 -17.24 0.90
C GLY A 313 27.66 -16.78 -0.55
N GLU A 314 26.92 -17.53 -1.37
CA GLU A 314 26.66 -17.19 -2.77
C GLU A 314 25.57 -16.12 -2.91
N ILE A 315 24.76 -15.92 -1.85
CA ILE A 315 23.68 -14.94 -1.82
C ILE A 315 23.79 -14.15 -0.52
N THR A 316 23.59 -12.84 -0.64
CA THR A 316 23.44 -11.93 0.50
C THR A 316 21.98 -11.64 0.73
N VAL A 317 21.48 -11.90 1.93
CA VAL A 317 20.07 -11.69 2.29
C VAL A 317 19.92 -10.70 3.44
N ILE A 318 18.98 -9.79 3.30
CA ILE A 318 18.46 -8.95 4.38
C ILE A 318 17.04 -9.43 4.69
N GLY A 319 16.78 -9.82 5.92
CA GLY A 319 15.45 -10.22 6.39
C GLY A 319 14.92 -9.27 7.46
N THR A 320 13.61 -9.07 7.53
CA THR A 320 12.93 -8.41 8.64
C THR A 320 12.01 -9.39 9.34
N THR A 321 11.86 -9.25 10.66
CA THR A 321 10.90 -10.04 11.44
C THR A 321 10.58 -9.36 12.76
N SER A 322 9.44 -9.68 13.39
CA SER A 322 9.18 -9.30 14.78
C SER A 322 10.05 -10.09 15.76
N VAL A 323 10.23 -9.57 16.98
CA VAL A 323 10.97 -10.28 18.04
C VAL A 323 10.29 -11.61 18.36
N ASP A 324 8.96 -11.62 18.47
CA ASP A 324 8.19 -12.82 18.78
C ASP A 324 8.32 -13.89 17.70
N ASN A 325 8.23 -13.49 16.42
CA ASN A 325 8.35 -14.42 15.30
C ASN A 325 9.79 -14.91 15.13
N TYR A 326 10.79 -14.09 15.49
CA TYR A 326 12.19 -14.52 15.52
C TYR A 326 12.38 -15.68 16.50
N THR A 327 11.96 -15.51 17.76
CA THR A 327 12.11 -16.54 18.79
C THR A 327 11.31 -17.80 18.46
N LYS A 328 10.12 -17.66 17.87
CA LYS A 328 9.27 -18.79 17.51
C LYS A 328 9.80 -19.61 16.33
N PHE A 329 10.19 -18.95 15.23
CA PHE A 329 10.46 -19.62 13.95
C PHE A 329 11.92 -19.66 13.53
N ILE A 330 12.72 -18.65 13.89
CA ILE A 330 14.12 -18.52 13.42
C ILE A 330 15.10 -19.07 14.47
N GLU A 331 14.89 -18.75 15.74
CA GLU A 331 15.75 -19.21 16.84
C GLU A 331 15.66 -20.72 17.06
N SER A 332 14.52 -21.32 16.75
CA SER A 332 14.32 -22.77 16.80
C SER A 332 15.15 -23.54 15.76
N ASP A 333 15.65 -22.88 14.72
CA ASP A 333 16.47 -23.47 13.66
C ASP A 333 17.91 -22.95 13.69
N GLU A 334 18.77 -23.67 14.41
CA GLU A 334 20.15 -23.24 14.67
C GLU A 334 20.98 -23.06 13.39
N ALA A 335 20.73 -23.85 12.34
CA ALA A 335 21.45 -23.76 11.08
C ALA A 335 21.12 -22.46 10.33
N PHE A 336 19.85 -22.05 10.37
CA PHE A 336 19.41 -20.80 9.78
C PHE A 336 19.93 -19.61 10.59
N SER A 337 19.72 -19.60 11.91
CA SER A 337 20.17 -18.53 12.81
C SER A 337 21.69 -18.26 12.72
N ARG A 338 22.51 -19.32 12.65
CA ARG A 338 23.98 -19.18 12.53
C ARG A 338 24.44 -18.46 11.25
N SER A 339 23.60 -18.39 10.22
CA SER A 339 23.90 -17.79 8.92
C SER A 339 23.64 -16.28 8.86
N PHE A 340 22.98 -15.71 9.88
CA PHE A 340 22.62 -14.30 9.96
C PHE A 340 23.24 -13.60 11.18
N GLU A 341 23.47 -12.31 11.04
CA GLU A 341 23.72 -11.40 12.16
C GLU A 341 22.40 -10.71 12.53
N ILE A 342 22.12 -10.57 13.83
CA ILE A 342 20.89 -9.97 14.32
C ILE A 342 21.15 -8.51 14.66
N ILE A 343 20.38 -7.60 14.06
CA ILE A 343 20.37 -6.19 14.41
C ILE A 343 19.00 -5.85 14.97
N LYS A 344 18.97 -5.51 16.26
CA LYS A 344 17.75 -5.09 16.95
C LYS A 344 17.49 -3.60 16.69
N ILE A 345 16.32 -3.31 16.15
CA ILE A 345 15.78 -1.96 15.98
C ILE A 345 14.86 -1.67 17.16
N GLU A 346 15.25 -0.69 17.95
CA GLU A 346 14.47 -0.21 19.09
C GLU A 346 13.49 0.88 18.65
N GLU A 347 12.41 0.97 19.42
CA GLU A 347 11.45 2.07 19.33
C GLU A 347 12.18 3.43 19.52
N PRO A 348 11.94 4.43 18.66
CA PRO A 348 12.58 5.73 18.79
C PRO A 348 12.13 6.44 20.05
N SER A 349 13.02 7.25 20.63
CA SER A 349 12.65 8.17 21.71
C SER A 349 11.70 9.25 21.21
N GLU A 350 10.96 9.90 22.10
CA GLU A 350 9.98 10.96 21.76
C GLU A 350 10.62 12.09 20.93
N ILE A 351 11.87 12.46 21.25
CA ILE A 351 12.64 13.47 20.52
C ILE A 351 12.93 13.01 19.08
N ILE A 352 13.33 11.74 18.91
CA ILE A 352 13.63 11.18 17.59
C ILE A 352 12.34 11.02 16.78
N ALA A 353 11.27 10.52 17.41
CA ALA A 353 9.96 10.37 16.79
C ALA A 353 9.41 11.72 16.31
N LEU A 354 9.53 12.79 17.11
CA LEU A 354 9.14 14.14 16.70
C LEU A 354 9.85 14.58 15.41
N ARG A 355 11.14 14.28 15.30
CA ARG A 355 11.92 14.61 14.09
C ARG A 355 11.50 13.77 12.89
N MET A 356 11.19 12.48 13.09
CA MET A 356 10.67 11.60 12.04
C MET A 356 9.30 12.09 11.54
N LEU A 357 8.37 12.39 12.45
CA LEU A 357 7.03 12.85 12.08
C LEU A 357 7.07 14.17 11.31
N LYS A 358 7.93 15.12 11.69
CA LYS A 358 8.06 16.42 10.97
C LYS A 358 8.42 16.28 9.49
N GLU A 359 9.14 15.24 9.11
CA GLU A 359 9.50 14.98 7.70
C GLU A 359 8.39 14.25 6.94
N ILE A 360 7.60 13.43 7.64
CA ILE A 360 6.53 12.61 7.05
C ILE A 360 5.23 13.41 6.90
N ILE A 361 4.92 14.30 7.85
CA ILE A 361 3.66 15.05 7.94
C ILE A 361 3.33 15.86 6.68
N PRO A 362 4.25 16.55 6.01
CA PRO A 362 3.92 17.33 4.80
C PRO A 362 3.24 16.51 3.70
N ASN A 363 3.56 15.21 3.59
CA ASN A 363 2.90 14.32 2.64
C ASN A 363 1.42 14.07 3.02
N TYR A 364 1.15 13.91 4.31
CA TYR A 364 -0.21 13.75 4.84
C TYR A 364 -1.01 15.07 4.78
N GLU A 365 -0.37 16.20 5.06
CA GLU A 365 -0.99 17.53 4.92
C GLU A 365 -1.44 17.77 3.49
N LYS A 366 -0.61 17.42 2.51
CA LYS A 366 -0.96 17.53 1.08
C LYS A 366 -2.11 16.61 0.69
N HIS A 367 -2.14 15.38 1.21
CA HIS A 367 -3.20 14.41 0.93
C HIS A 367 -4.56 14.83 1.53
N HIS A 368 -4.54 15.29 2.79
CA HIS A 368 -5.76 15.66 3.51
C HIS A 368 -6.21 17.09 3.23
N GLY A 369 -5.30 18.00 2.90
CA GLY A 369 -5.58 19.43 2.76
C GLY A 369 -5.73 20.14 4.10
N LEU A 370 -5.14 19.58 5.16
CA LEU A 370 -5.15 20.11 6.53
C LEU A 370 -3.71 20.37 6.99
N THR A 371 -3.50 21.35 7.86
CA THR A 371 -2.21 21.67 8.45
C THR A 371 -2.09 21.15 9.89
N VAL A 372 -0.88 20.82 10.32
CA VAL A 372 -0.60 20.29 11.66
C VAL A 372 0.37 21.22 12.39
N ALA A 373 -0.07 21.76 13.53
CA ALA A 373 0.79 22.56 14.37
C ALA A 373 1.84 21.68 15.11
N PRO A 374 3.07 22.17 15.36
CA PRO A 374 4.14 21.37 15.98
C PRO A 374 3.79 20.78 17.34
N ASP A 375 2.98 21.49 18.11
CA ASP A 375 2.53 21.10 19.44
C ASP A 375 1.48 19.97 19.40
N VAL A 376 0.73 19.84 18.30
CA VAL A 376 -0.16 18.71 18.04
C VAL A 376 0.66 17.45 17.77
N ILE A 377 1.79 17.56 17.07
CA ILE A 377 2.69 16.41 16.81
C ILE A 377 3.23 15.84 18.13
N GLU A 378 3.69 16.72 19.02
CA GLU A 378 4.18 16.33 20.35
C GLU A 378 3.07 15.65 21.17
N GLU A 379 1.86 16.19 21.14
CA GLU A 379 0.70 15.61 21.83
C GLU A 379 0.33 14.24 21.26
N THR A 380 0.32 14.08 19.93
CA THR A 380 0.06 12.80 19.26
C THR A 380 1.04 11.72 19.70
N ILE A 381 2.35 12.03 19.76
CA ILE A 381 3.37 11.08 20.21
C ILE A 381 3.14 10.71 21.68
N ARG A 382 2.82 11.69 22.53
CA ARG A 382 2.55 11.47 23.95
C ARG A 382 1.34 10.55 24.15
N LEU A 383 0.25 10.83 23.46
CA LEU A 383 -0.99 10.07 23.57
C LEU A 383 -0.85 8.67 22.95
N SER A 384 -0.20 8.54 21.79
CA SER A 384 0.01 7.24 21.15
C SER A 384 0.83 6.31 22.05
N LYS A 385 1.94 6.79 22.62
CA LYS A 385 2.78 5.98 23.51
C LYS A 385 2.07 5.58 24.79
N ARG A 386 1.21 6.46 25.33
CA ARG A 386 0.51 6.22 26.59
C ARG A 386 -0.67 5.26 26.43
N TYR A 387 -1.45 5.42 25.36
CA TYR A 387 -2.75 4.76 25.19
C TYR A 387 -2.76 3.68 24.11
N LEU A 388 -1.90 3.76 23.09
CA LEU A 388 -1.84 2.81 21.96
C LEU A 388 -0.64 1.85 22.11
N LYS A 389 -0.64 1.05 23.17
CA LYS A 389 0.48 0.15 23.53
C LYS A 389 0.67 -1.04 22.57
N GLU A 390 -0.26 -1.29 21.66
CA GLU A 390 -0.21 -2.41 20.71
C GLU A 390 0.72 -2.16 19.51
N ARG A 391 1.06 -0.90 19.25
CA ARG A 391 1.93 -0.50 18.14
C ARG A 391 3.08 0.34 18.67
N ALA A 392 4.25 0.18 18.06
CA ALA A 392 5.42 0.98 18.42
C ALA A 392 5.45 2.31 17.67
N LEU A 393 6.14 3.30 18.23
CA LEU A 393 6.55 4.49 17.50
C LEU A 393 7.53 4.13 16.37
N PRO A 394 7.54 4.86 15.24
CA PRO A 394 6.70 6.03 14.92
C PRO A 394 5.32 5.68 14.35
N ASP A 395 5.07 4.43 13.94
CA ASP A 395 3.81 4.02 13.27
C ASP A 395 2.56 4.37 14.08
N ALA A 396 2.58 4.10 15.40
CA ALA A 396 1.45 4.40 16.27
C ALA A 396 1.04 5.89 16.25
N ALA A 397 2.01 6.80 16.14
CA ALA A 397 1.75 8.24 16.09
C ALA A 397 1.31 8.69 14.69
N VAL A 398 1.88 8.09 13.64
CA VAL A 398 1.47 8.37 12.25
C VAL A 398 0.03 7.89 12.01
N ASP A 399 -0.32 6.66 12.41
CA ASP A 399 -1.68 6.10 12.33
C ASP A 399 -2.69 6.97 13.07
N LEU A 400 -2.35 7.42 14.28
CA LEU A 400 -3.22 8.28 15.07
C LEU A 400 -3.43 9.64 14.40
N LEU A 401 -2.37 10.26 13.88
CA LEU A 401 -2.46 11.55 13.22
C LEU A 401 -3.25 11.45 11.91
N ASP A 402 -2.95 10.46 11.07
CA ASP A 402 -3.62 10.22 9.78
C ASP A 402 -5.12 10.00 9.98
N ARG A 403 -5.48 9.16 10.96
CA ARG A 403 -6.88 8.95 11.33
C ARG A 403 -7.56 10.23 11.83
N THR A 404 -6.84 11.05 12.60
CA THR A 404 -7.35 12.35 13.06
C THR A 404 -7.59 13.29 11.89
N MET A 405 -6.66 13.38 10.93
CA MET A 405 -6.83 14.17 9.71
C MET A 405 -8.05 13.71 8.92
N ALA A 406 -8.18 12.40 8.73
CA ALA A 406 -9.28 11.81 7.98
C ALA A 406 -10.64 12.10 8.63
N VAL A 407 -10.74 11.98 9.96
CA VAL A 407 -11.96 12.30 10.70
C VAL A 407 -12.30 13.78 10.55
N VAL A 408 -11.36 14.70 10.84
CA VAL A 408 -11.60 16.15 10.72
C VAL A 408 -12.01 16.53 9.29
N LYS A 409 -11.36 15.95 8.28
CA LYS A 409 -11.71 16.15 6.87
C LYS A 409 -13.12 15.65 6.57
N MET A 410 -13.47 14.42 6.97
CA MET A 410 -14.81 13.86 6.74
C MET A 410 -15.89 14.72 7.38
N VAL A 411 -15.63 15.27 8.56
CA VAL A 411 -16.55 16.18 9.24
C VAL A 411 -16.74 17.48 8.46
N SER A 412 -15.66 18.05 7.93
CA SER A 412 -15.75 19.26 7.10
C SER A 412 -16.47 19.02 5.76
N VAL A 413 -16.48 17.77 5.30
CA VAL A 413 -17.13 17.33 4.05
C VAL A 413 -18.56 16.82 4.29
N CYS A 414 -18.93 16.49 5.54
CA CYS A 414 -20.32 16.18 5.88
C CYS A 414 -21.20 17.35 5.41
N SER A 415 -22.15 17.02 4.52
CA SER A 415 -22.95 18.03 3.88
C SER A 415 -23.79 18.73 4.96
N THR A 416 -23.86 20.06 4.88
CA THR A 416 -24.86 20.82 5.63
C THR A 416 -26.26 20.26 5.38
N ASP A 417 -26.47 19.63 4.22
CA ASP A 417 -27.70 18.97 3.82
C ASP A 417 -28.05 17.75 4.69
N ASP A 418 -27.06 16.92 5.07
CA ASP A 418 -27.27 15.80 5.99
C ASP A 418 -27.68 16.27 7.39
N LEU A 419 -27.03 17.33 7.89
CA LEU A 419 -27.38 17.94 9.18
C LEU A 419 -28.74 18.62 9.14
N ASN A 420 -29.07 19.30 8.04
CA ASN A 420 -30.40 19.89 7.82
C ASN A 420 -31.49 18.82 7.73
N ALA A 421 -31.23 17.69 7.08
CA ALA A 421 -32.17 16.56 7.02
C ALA A 421 -32.41 15.96 8.42
N LEU A 422 -31.35 15.78 9.21
CA LEU A 422 -31.45 15.32 10.60
C LEU A 422 -32.21 16.31 11.49
N LYS A 423 -31.98 17.62 11.30
CA LYS A 423 -32.73 18.67 12.00
C LYS A 423 -34.22 18.61 11.68
N ASN A 424 -34.57 18.42 10.41
CA ASN A 424 -35.97 18.31 9.99
C ASN A 424 -36.63 17.05 10.59
N GLN A 425 -35.94 15.91 10.59
CA GLN A 425 -36.43 14.69 11.23
C GLN A 425 -36.65 14.87 12.74
N LEU A 426 -35.75 15.57 13.43
CA LEU A 426 -35.94 15.88 14.84
C LEU A 426 -37.16 16.79 15.06
N THR A 427 -37.38 17.79 14.20
CA THR A 427 -38.58 18.65 14.30
C THR A 427 -39.88 17.90 14.06
N GLU A 428 -39.89 16.91 13.15
CA GLU A 428 -41.05 16.04 12.93
C GLU A 428 -41.34 15.16 14.15
N LEU A 429 -40.31 14.58 14.76
CA LEU A 429 -40.43 13.80 16.00
C LEU A 429 -40.88 14.68 17.17
N ALA A 430 -40.33 15.90 17.30
CA ALA A 430 -40.69 16.84 18.35
C ALA A 430 -42.11 17.38 18.22
N ALA A 431 -42.62 17.54 16.99
CA ALA A 431 -44.01 17.91 16.73
C ALA A 431 -45.00 16.79 17.11
N ASN A 432 -44.52 15.55 17.29
CA ASN A 432 -45.31 14.37 17.58
C ASN A 432 -46.57 14.26 16.68
N GLU A 433 -46.42 14.49 15.37
CA GLU A 433 -47.55 14.49 14.42
C GLU A 433 -48.31 13.15 14.39
N LYS A 434 -47.65 12.06 14.80
CA LYS A 434 -48.21 10.72 14.91
C LYS A 434 -49.03 10.48 16.19
N GLY A 435 -48.99 11.40 17.16
CA GLY A 435 -49.73 11.29 18.42
C GLY A 435 -49.30 10.11 19.29
N LEU A 436 -47.99 9.83 19.34
CA LEU A 436 -47.43 8.74 20.16
C LEU A 436 -47.60 9.03 21.65
N GLU A 437 -47.78 7.96 22.44
CA GLU A 437 -47.72 8.03 23.90
C GLU A 437 -46.30 8.40 24.36
N GLU A 438 -46.16 8.92 25.58
CA GLU A 438 -44.92 9.53 26.07
C GLU A 438 -43.75 8.53 26.13
N ASP A 439 -44.02 7.29 26.55
CA ASP A 439 -43.02 6.20 26.61
C ASP A 439 -42.54 5.76 25.20
N ASP A 440 -43.46 5.70 24.24
CA ASP A 440 -43.15 5.37 22.84
C ASP A 440 -42.35 6.49 22.17
N LEU A 441 -42.69 7.75 22.46
CA LEU A 441 -41.97 8.92 21.97
C LEU A 441 -40.54 8.98 22.54
N ILE A 442 -40.35 8.69 23.83
CA ILE A 442 -39.02 8.58 24.46
C ILE A 442 -38.20 7.50 23.76
N SER A 443 -38.79 6.34 23.47
CA SER A 443 -38.12 5.22 22.80
C SER A 443 -37.66 5.59 21.39
N GLU A 444 -38.51 6.27 20.61
CA GLU A 444 -38.17 6.78 19.27
C GLU A 444 -37.07 7.85 19.31
N LEU A 445 -37.11 8.76 20.30
CA LEU A 445 -36.07 9.78 20.48
C LEU A 445 -34.72 9.17 20.90
N GLN A 446 -34.73 8.14 21.76
CA GLN A 446 -33.53 7.37 22.12
C GLN A 446 -32.96 6.64 20.90
N TRP A 447 -33.83 6.03 20.07
CA TRP A 447 -33.42 5.43 18.81
C TRP A 447 -32.83 6.47 17.84
N PHE A 448 -33.45 7.65 17.73
CA PHE A 448 -32.95 8.74 16.90
C PHE A 448 -31.57 9.22 17.36
N ASN A 449 -31.31 9.29 18.67
CA ASN A 449 -29.97 9.57 19.20
C ASN A 449 -28.94 8.53 18.78
N ILE A 450 -29.28 7.24 18.81
CA ILE A 450 -28.40 6.16 18.32
C ILE A 450 -28.18 6.28 16.81
N TYR A 451 -29.24 6.56 16.04
CA TYR A 451 -29.18 6.79 14.61
C TYR A 451 -28.26 7.98 14.27
N LEU A 452 -28.40 9.09 14.99
CA LEU A 452 -27.56 10.28 14.87
C LEU A 452 -26.09 9.95 15.12
N ARG A 453 -25.78 9.23 16.21
CA ARG A 453 -24.42 8.83 16.59
C ARG A 453 -23.80 7.79 15.66
N ASN A 454 -24.60 7.00 14.96
CA ASN A 454 -24.11 6.07 13.93
C ASN A 454 -23.87 6.78 12.60
N LYS A 455 -24.67 7.79 12.27
CA LYS A 455 -24.57 8.53 11.01
C LYS A 455 -23.46 9.58 11.04
N ILE A 456 -23.20 10.16 12.22
CA ILE A 456 -22.17 11.17 12.46
C ILE A 456 -21.03 10.51 13.25
N SER A 457 -19.77 10.70 12.86
CA SER A 457 -18.64 10.09 13.57
C SER A 457 -18.67 10.43 15.07
N GLU A 458 -18.61 9.40 15.93
CA GLU A 458 -18.67 9.52 17.40
C GLU A 458 -17.59 10.46 17.97
N VAL A 459 -16.47 10.62 17.26
CA VAL A 459 -15.38 11.56 17.59
C VAL A 459 -15.91 13.00 17.72
N LEU A 460 -16.91 13.39 16.93
CA LEU A 460 -17.49 14.73 16.99
C LEU A 460 -18.22 15.02 18.28
N PHE A 461 -18.92 14.03 18.83
CA PHE A 461 -19.63 14.18 20.10
C PHE A 461 -18.65 14.38 21.26
N THR A 462 -17.45 13.78 21.16
CA THR A 462 -16.36 14.03 22.12
C THR A 462 -15.82 15.46 22.00
N VAL A 463 -15.70 16.00 20.78
CA VAL A 463 -15.22 17.38 20.54
C VAL A 463 -16.23 18.44 21.03
N ILE A 464 -17.53 18.16 20.90
CA ILE A 464 -18.61 19.11 21.25
C ILE A 464 -18.88 19.18 22.78
N GLU A 465 -18.15 18.40 23.59
CA GLU A 465 -18.23 18.36 25.06
C GLU A 465 -19.66 18.17 25.62
N ASN A 466 -20.56 17.53 24.87
CA ASN A 466 -21.95 17.30 25.28
C ASN A 466 -22.25 15.80 25.28
N ASP A 467 -21.76 15.09 26.30
CA ASP A 467 -22.07 13.69 26.53
C ASP A 467 -22.97 13.55 27.76
N LYS A 468 -24.22 14.01 27.62
CA LYS A 468 -25.26 13.66 28.59
C LYS A 468 -25.86 12.33 28.15
N ASP A 469 -25.97 11.38 29.07
CA ASP A 469 -26.66 10.12 28.82
C ASP A 469 -28.14 10.40 28.55
N VAL A 470 -28.53 10.33 27.28
CA VAL A 470 -29.92 10.45 26.85
C VAL A 470 -30.80 9.37 27.47
N VAL A 471 -30.20 8.22 27.82
CA VAL A 471 -30.86 7.10 28.51
C VAL A 471 -31.30 7.45 29.94
N LYS A 472 -30.66 8.44 30.58
CA LYS A 472 -30.99 8.88 31.94
C LYS A 472 -32.04 9.99 31.99
N MET A 473 -32.53 10.45 30.84
CA MET A 473 -33.52 11.53 30.76
C MET A 473 -34.93 10.93 30.83
N GLU A 474 -35.76 11.44 31.75
CA GLU A 474 -37.08 10.88 32.06
C GLU A 474 -38.20 11.50 31.21
N THR A 475 -37.94 12.63 30.54
CA THR A 475 -38.97 13.35 29.77
C THR A 475 -38.57 13.53 28.31
N SER A 476 -39.56 13.41 27.42
CA SER A 476 -39.38 13.63 25.97
C SER A 476 -38.86 15.05 25.66
N LEU A 477 -39.32 16.06 26.42
CA LEU A 477 -38.92 17.45 26.26
C LEU A 477 -37.43 17.69 26.56
N GLU A 478 -36.88 17.03 27.58
CA GLU A 478 -35.46 17.10 27.92
C GLU A 478 -34.58 16.49 26.82
N ILE A 479 -35.01 15.35 26.27
CA ILE A 479 -34.30 14.66 25.17
C ILE A 479 -34.31 15.52 23.91
N ILE A 480 -35.47 16.08 23.52
CA ILE A 480 -35.59 16.97 22.36
C ILE A 480 -34.69 18.18 22.50
N THR A 481 -34.74 18.87 23.65
CA THR A 481 -33.91 20.06 23.90
C THR A 481 -32.42 19.74 23.80
N HIS A 482 -32.01 18.58 24.33
CA HIS A 482 -30.62 18.15 24.23
C HIS A 482 -30.20 17.84 22.80
N LEU A 483 -31.03 17.12 22.03
CA LEU A 483 -30.74 16.78 20.64
C LEU A 483 -30.70 18.02 19.75
N GLU A 484 -31.57 19.01 19.98
CA GLU A 484 -31.53 20.30 19.30
C GLU A 484 -30.22 21.06 19.58
N GLU A 485 -29.77 21.07 20.83
CA GLU A 485 -28.49 21.67 21.21
C GLU A 485 -27.31 20.97 20.52
N VAL A 486 -27.33 19.64 20.46
CA VAL A 486 -26.28 18.83 19.83
C VAL A 486 -26.25 19.07 18.32
N ILE A 487 -27.40 19.00 17.63
CA ILE A 487 -27.48 19.26 16.18
C ILE A 487 -27.10 20.72 15.87
N GLY A 488 -27.48 21.67 16.72
CA GLY A 488 -27.07 23.07 16.59
C GLY A 488 -25.56 23.23 16.62
N LYS A 489 -24.89 22.68 17.65
CA LYS A 489 -23.43 22.70 17.75
C LYS A 489 -22.73 21.98 16.60
N LEU A 490 -23.29 20.85 16.13
CA LEU A 490 -22.78 20.12 14.97
C LEU A 490 -22.89 20.95 13.69
N THR A 491 -23.98 21.70 13.52
CA THR A 491 -24.20 22.58 12.36
C THR A 491 -23.23 23.76 12.37
N ASP A 492 -23.02 24.38 13.53
CA ASP A 492 -22.03 25.45 13.70
C ASP A 492 -20.62 24.95 13.43
N PHE A 493 -20.31 23.72 13.87
CA PHE A 493 -19.01 23.09 13.66
C PHE A 493 -18.78 22.74 12.18
N ALA A 494 -19.78 22.19 11.49
CA ALA A 494 -19.69 21.87 10.06
C ALA A 494 -19.63 23.11 9.17
N GLY A 495 -20.24 24.22 9.60
CA GLY A 495 -20.18 25.51 8.88
C GLY A 495 -18.80 26.17 8.92
N GLN A 496 -17.91 25.75 9.82
CA GLN A 496 -16.56 26.26 9.92
C GLN A 496 -15.60 25.41 9.08
N LYS A 497 -15.03 26.02 8.04
CA LYS A 497 -13.97 25.39 7.26
C LYS A 497 -12.71 25.29 8.12
N ARG A 498 -12.40 24.07 8.60
CA ARG A 498 -11.17 23.80 9.33
C ARG A 498 -10.01 23.63 8.36
N GLU A 499 -8.95 24.39 8.59
CA GLU A 499 -7.70 24.33 7.81
C GLU A 499 -6.55 23.68 8.61
N SER A 500 -6.75 23.42 9.91
CA SER A 500 -5.73 22.88 10.81
C SER A 500 -6.31 21.89 11.82
N ILE A 501 -5.45 21.03 12.34
CA ILE A 501 -5.75 20.07 13.41
C ILE A 501 -5.40 20.65 14.77
N GLU A 502 -6.25 20.38 15.77
CA GLU A 502 -6.04 20.77 17.16
C GLU A 502 -5.71 19.57 18.06
N LYS A 503 -5.16 19.83 19.26
CA LYS A 503 -4.86 18.78 20.26
C LYS A 503 -6.11 18.04 20.74
N THR A 504 -7.22 18.76 20.83
CA THR A 504 -8.55 18.25 21.18
C THR A 504 -9.03 17.20 20.19
N ASP A 505 -8.74 17.37 18.90
CA ASP A 505 -9.12 16.40 17.86
C ASP A 505 -8.38 15.08 18.05
N VAL A 506 -7.07 15.13 18.30
CA VAL A 506 -6.24 13.94 18.57
C VAL A 506 -6.74 13.23 19.83
N ALA A 507 -7.02 13.99 20.88
CA ALA A 507 -7.54 13.46 22.14
C ALA A 507 -8.90 12.77 21.95
N ALA A 508 -9.80 13.36 21.14
CA ALA A 508 -11.10 12.79 20.82
C ALA A 508 -10.99 11.46 20.06
N VAL A 509 -10.07 11.37 19.09
CA VAL A 509 -9.82 10.12 18.35
C VAL A 509 -9.25 9.02 19.24
N VAL A 510 -8.32 9.35 20.14
CA VAL A 510 -7.80 8.39 21.13
C VAL A 510 -8.92 7.95 22.06
N SER A 511 -9.71 8.88 22.59
CA SER A 511 -10.83 8.61 23.48
C SER A 511 -11.81 7.62 22.86
N HIS A 512 -12.20 7.86 21.61
CA HIS A 512 -13.05 6.95 20.85
C HIS A 512 -12.39 5.58 20.62
N LYS A 513 -11.10 5.53 20.25
CA LYS A 513 -10.40 4.27 19.98
C LYS A 513 -10.20 3.41 21.24
N THR A 514 -10.01 4.04 22.40
CA THR A 514 -9.73 3.32 23.65
C THR A 514 -10.91 3.23 24.60
N GLY A 515 -12.00 3.96 24.34
CA GLY A 515 -13.11 4.15 25.28
C GLY A 515 -12.72 4.94 26.54
N ILE A 516 -11.61 5.70 26.51
CA ILE A 516 -11.10 6.44 27.68
C ILE A 516 -11.37 7.94 27.48
N PRO A 517 -12.27 8.57 28.25
CA PRO A 517 -12.64 9.97 28.05
C PRO A 517 -11.45 10.93 28.24
N MET A 518 -11.10 11.70 27.20
CA MET A 518 -10.04 12.70 27.21
C MET A 518 -10.64 14.12 27.19
N GLY A 519 -10.69 14.83 28.33
CA GLY A 519 -11.30 16.18 28.43
C GLY A 519 -11.41 16.68 29.88
N LYS A 520 -12.31 17.64 30.18
CA LYS A 520 -12.65 18.04 31.59
C LYS A 520 -13.15 16.86 32.43
N LEU A 521 -13.71 15.83 31.79
CA LEU A 521 -13.95 14.52 32.36
C LEU A 521 -12.70 13.93 33.02
N GLN A 522 -11.49 14.23 32.56
CA GLN A 522 -10.23 13.79 33.18
C GLN A 522 -9.93 14.52 34.49
N SER A 523 -10.43 15.74 34.69
CA SER A 523 -10.32 16.45 35.98
C SER A 523 -11.24 15.80 37.01
N GLN A 524 -12.48 15.51 36.59
CA GLN A 524 -13.46 14.78 37.39
C GLN A 524 -13.07 13.32 37.61
N GLU A 525 -12.51 12.64 36.61
CA GLU A 525 -12.00 11.27 36.67
C GLU A 525 -10.74 11.22 37.54
N ARG A 526 -9.83 12.20 37.43
CA ARG A 526 -8.69 12.32 38.35
C ARG A 526 -9.16 12.53 39.78
N GLU A 527 -10.12 13.42 39.99
CA GLU A 527 -10.70 13.68 41.30
C GLU A 527 -11.44 12.44 41.83
N ARG A 528 -12.19 11.73 40.99
CA ARG A 528 -12.86 10.46 41.28
C ARG A 528 -11.85 9.37 41.63
N LEU A 529 -10.74 9.27 40.89
CA LEU A 529 -9.64 8.33 41.13
C LEU A 529 -8.89 8.66 42.43
N LEU A 530 -8.65 9.94 42.72
CA LEU A 530 -8.08 10.39 44.00
C LEU A 530 -9.02 10.08 45.18
N ASN A 531 -10.33 10.07 44.93
CA ASN A 531 -11.36 9.75 45.92
C ASN A 531 -11.77 8.26 45.93
N THR A 532 -11.11 7.38 45.15
CA THR A 532 -11.45 5.94 45.05
C THR A 532 -11.45 5.28 46.43
N GLU A 533 -10.42 5.53 47.23
CA GLU A 533 -10.30 4.95 48.56
C GLU A 533 -11.47 5.38 49.47
N HIS A 534 -11.91 6.64 49.36
CA HIS A 534 -13.05 7.13 50.11
C HIS A 534 -14.35 6.46 49.67
N TYR A 535 -14.56 6.30 48.36
CA TYR A 535 -15.74 5.63 47.80
C TYR A 535 -15.84 4.16 48.25
N LEU A 536 -14.75 3.40 48.11
CA LEU A 536 -14.73 1.99 48.51
C LEU A 536 -14.97 1.80 50.01
N LYS A 537 -14.50 2.73 50.85
CA LYS A 537 -14.72 2.70 52.31
C LYS A 537 -16.14 2.98 52.74
N GLN A 538 -16.98 3.57 51.89
CA GLN A 538 -18.40 3.80 52.22
C GLN A 538 -19.19 2.48 52.28
N ARG A 539 -18.79 1.49 51.46
CA ARG A 539 -19.50 0.21 51.32
C ARG A 539 -18.73 -0.96 51.92
N VAL A 540 -17.39 -0.89 51.98
CA VAL A 540 -16.53 -1.94 52.53
C VAL A 540 -15.86 -1.47 53.83
N VAL A 541 -16.28 -2.06 54.95
CA VAL A 541 -15.78 -1.69 56.28
C VAL A 541 -14.69 -2.65 56.75
N GLY A 542 -13.60 -2.10 57.30
CA GLY A 542 -12.54 -2.87 57.98
C GLY A 542 -11.53 -3.57 57.05
N GLN A 543 -11.56 -3.29 55.74
CA GLN A 543 -10.63 -3.85 54.74
C GLN A 543 -9.66 -2.79 54.19
N ASP A 544 -9.22 -1.84 55.02
CA ASP A 544 -8.43 -0.67 54.58
C ASP A 544 -7.16 -1.03 53.80
N HIS A 545 -6.46 -2.08 54.23
CA HIS A 545 -5.26 -2.56 53.53
C HIS A 545 -5.58 -3.04 52.12
N ALA A 546 -6.64 -3.85 51.94
CA ALA A 546 -7.04 -4.36 50.64
C ALA A 546 -7.49 -3.23 49.70
N ILE A 547 -8.28 -2.29 50.23
CA ILE A 547 -8.73 -1.10 49.50
C ILE A 547 -7.55 -0.27 49.00
N LYS A 548 -6.55 -0.04 49.87
CA LYS A 548 -5.34 0.71 49.52
C LYS A 548 -4.54 0.02 48.40
N THR A 549 -4.25 -1.27 48.53
CA THR A 549 -3.51 -2.05 47.51
C THR A 549 -4.21 -2.02 46.15
N ILE A 550 -5.54 -2.15 46.13
CA ILE A 550 -6.33 -2.10 44.90
C ILE A 550 -6.29 -0.70 44.28
N THR A 551 -6.45 0.34 45.11
CA THR A 551 -6.43 1.73 44.65
C THR A 551 -5.07 2.11 44.06
N GLU A 552 -3.97 1.71 44.69
CA GLU A 552 -2.62 1.92 44.18
C GLU A 552 -2.41 1.25 42.81
N ALA A 553 -2.82 -0.01 42.66
CA ALA A 553 -2.71 -0.73 41.39
C ALA A 553 -3.58 -0.11 40.27
N ILE A 554 -4.79 0.37 40.60
CA ILE A 554 -5.66 1.07 39.65
C ILE A 554 -5.05 2.41 39.23
N LEU A 555 -4.52 3.18 40.19
CA LEU A 555 -3.82 4.43 39.91
C LEU A 555 -2.58 4.20 39.05
N GLU A 556 -1.79 3.17 39.34
CA GLU A 556 -0.63 2.78 38.54
C GLU A 556 -1.04 2.42 37.10
N SER A 557 -2.08 1.60 36.95
CA SER A 557 -2.61 1.23 35.64
C SER A 557 -3.14 2.43 34.85
N ARG A 558 -3.97 3.27 35.48
CA ARG A 558 -4.57 4.48 34.85
C ARG A 558 -3.56 5.61 34.64
N SER A 559 -2.44 5.63 35.38
CA SER A 559 -1.33 6.56 35.13
C SER A 559 -0.60 6.25 33.82
N GLY A 560 -0.71 5.02 33.32
CA GLY A 560 -0.04 4.54 32.11
C GLY A 560 1.31 3.89 32.37
N LEU A 561 1.73 3.75 33.65
CA LEU A 561 3.00 3.14 34.07
C LEU A 561 3.02 1.60 33.95
N SER A 562 1.87 0.95 33.71
CA SER A 562 1.75 -0.51 33.55
C SER A 562 2.30 -1.03 32.21
N LYS A 563 2.70 -2.32 32.16
CA LYS A 563 3.19 -2.94 30.92
C LYS A 563 2.05 -3.25 29.92
N PRO A 564 2.31 -3.20 28.60
CA PRO A 564 1.33 -3.61 27.57
C PRO A 564 0.79 -5.03 27.81
N GLY A 565 -0.49 -5.25 27.50
CA GLY A 565 -1.14 -6.56 27.59
C GLY A 565 -1.44 -7.07 29.01
N GLN A 566 -1.19 -6.26 30.05
CA GLN A 566 -1.54 -6.61 31.43
C GLN A 566 -2.92 -6.05 31.80
N PRO A 567 -3.75 -6.81 32.54
CA PRO A 567 -5.02 -6.32 33.06
C PRO A 567 -4.82 -5.14 34.01
N ILE A 568 -5.89 -4.34 34.22
CA ILE A 568 -5.85 -3.15 35.10
C ILE A 568 -5.30 -3.49 36.50
N GLY A 569 -5.67 -4.66 37.00
CA GLY A 569 -5.04 -5.32 38.13
C GLY A 569 -5.54 -6.76 38.20
N SER A 570 -4.69 -7.68 38.63
CA SER A 570 -5.07 -9.07 38.95
C SER A 570 -4.96 -9.28 40.44
N PHE A 571 -6.10 -9.41 41.11
CA PHE A 571 -6.15 -9.54 42.56
C PHE A 571 -6.62 -10.93 42.97
N PHE A 572 -6.01 -11.47 44.02
CA PHE A 572 -6.46 -12.71 44.64
C PHE A 572 -6.86 -12.43 46.09
N PHE A 573 -8.17 -12.42 46.37
CA PHE A 573 -8.67 -12.07 47.70
C PHE A 573 -8.63 -13.28 48.65
N LEU A 574 -7.74 -13.20 49.63
CA LEU A 574 -7.51 -14.24 50.64
C LEU A 574 -8.19 -13.89 51.97
N GLY A 575 -8.90 -14.85 52.56
CA GLY A 575 -9.45 -14.75 53.91
C GLY A 575 -10.65 -15.69 54.14
N PRO A 576 -11.22 -15.76 55.36
CA PRO A 576 -12.40 -16.55 55.66
C PRO A 576 -13.67 -15.99 54.97
N THR A 577 -14.68 -16.83 54.71
CA THR A 577 -15.95 -16.39 54.11
C THR A 577 -16.66 -15.35 55.01
N GLY A 578 -17.45 -14.44 54.40
CA GLY A 578 -18.17 -13.40 55.14
C GLY A 578 -17.35 -12.15 55.51
N THR A 579 -16.08 -12.06 55.11
CA THR A 579 -15.19 -10.90 55.39
C THR A 579 -15.34 -9.72 54.41
N GLY A 580 -16.32 -9.76 53.52
CA GLY A 580 -16.56 -8.67 52.56
C GLY A 580 -15.77 -8.75 51.24
N LYS A 581 -15.10 -9.87 50.93
CA LYS A 581 -14.39 -10.07 49.65
C LYS A 581 -15.27 -9.84 48.43
N THR A 582 -16.47 -10.44 48.43
CA THR A 582 -17.44 -10.31 47.34
C THR A 582 -17.97 -8.88 47.26
N GLU A 583 -18.17 -8.22 48.40
CA GLU A 583 -18.65 -6.83 48.45
C GLU A 583 -17.60 -5.86 47.91
N LEU A 584 -16.32 -6.10 48.22
CA LEU A 584 -15.21 -5.34 47.66
C LEU A 584 -15.10 -5.52 46.15
N ALA A 585 -15.32 -6.73 45.63
CA ALA A 585 -15.35 -6.97 44.18
C ALA A 585 -16.51 -6.22 43.50
N LYS A 586 -17.72 -6.27 44.07
CA LYS A 586 -18.90 -5.56 43.53
C LYS A 586 -18.75 -4.05 43.57
N THR A 587 -18.29 -3.50 44.69
CA THR A 587 -18.06 -2.05 44.84
C THR A 587 -16.97 -1.58 43.86
N LEU A 588 -15.96 -2.43 43.61
CA LEU A 588 -14.92 -2.15 42.63
C LEU A 588 -15.45 -2.16 41.21
N ALA A 589 -16.30 -3.14 40.86
CA ALA A 589 -16.96 -3.24 39.56
C ALA A 589 -17.87 -2.02 39.31
N GLU A 590 -18.68 -1.65 40.31
CA GLU A 590 -19.53 -0.46 40.29
C GLU A 590 -18.69 0.81 40.10
N PHE A 591 -17.58 0.95 40.81
CA PHE A 591 -16.72 2.12 40.70
C PHE A 591 -16.06 2.24 39.32
N LEU A 592 -15.53 1.13 38.79
CA LEU A 592 -14.77 1.07 37.55
C LEU A 592 -15.63 1.05 36.28
N PHE A 593 -16.79 0.40 36.34
CA PHE A 593 -17.63 0.08 35.17
C PHE A 593 -19.05 0.64 35.29
N GLN A 594 -19.42 1.28 36.42
CA GLN A 594 -20.78 1.75 36.71
C GLN A 594 -21.81 0.61 36.69
N ASP A 595 -21.36 -0.63 36.90
CA ASP A 595 -22.18 -1.85 36.91
C ASP A 595 -21.68 -2.79 38.02
N GLU A 596 -22.57 -3.16 38.93
CA GLU A 596 -22.26 -4.09 40.04
C GLU A 596 -22.06 -5.55 39.58
N SER A 597 -22.50 -5.88 38.36
CA SER A 597 -22.51 -7.24 37.80
C SER A 597 -21.40 -7.51 36.76
N ALA A 598 -20.57 -6.51 36.49
CA ALA A 598 -19.47 -6.55 35.52
C ALA A 598 -18.31 -7.49 35.90
#